data_AF-A0A9P3ZBB6-F1
#
_entry.id   AF-A0A9P3ZBB6-F1
#
_cell.length_a   1.000
_cell.length_b   1.000
_cell.length_c   1.000
_cell.angle_alpha   90.00
_cell.angle_beta   90.00
_cell.angle_gamma   90.00
#
_symmetry.space_group_name_H-M   'P 1'
#
loop_
_entity.id
_entity.type
_entity.pdbx_description
1 polymer ?
#
loop_
_entity_poly.entity_id
_entity_poly.type
_entity_poly.pdbx_seq_one_letter_code
_entity_poly.pdbx_strand_id
1 'polypeptide(L)'
;LDACLTPILAPFTTITNMIGVIDESMYKNIKSFPKDIQGLFYEQLAYCSVLFVNKIDSADVETTSKLLKDLEVIKPEADIQVGMHVSVTLPISV
;
A
#
# COMPACT_ATOMS: atom_id res chain seq x y z
N LEU A 1 5.50 -5.77 -10.40
CA LEU A 1 5.66 -7.07 -11.08
C LEU A 1 6.94 -7.02 -11.90
N ASP A 2 7.89 -7.91 -11.65
CA ASP A 2 9.13 -7.92 -12.45
C ASP A 2 8.86 -8.62 -13.79
N ALA A 3 8.87 -7.85 -14.87
CA ALA A 3 8.60 -8.31 -16.23
C ALA A 3 9.63 -9.35 -16.71
N CYS A 4 10.85 -9.36 -16.15
CA CYS A 4 11.94 -10.21 -16.62
C CYS A 4 11.85 -11.67 -16.14
N LEU A 5 11.10 -11.94 -15.06
CA LEU A 5 10.89 -13.29 -14.53
C LEU A 5 9.50 -13.87 -14.87
N THR A 6 8.58 -12.99 -15.29
CA THR A 6 7.18 -13.33 -15.57
C THR A 6 6.98 -14.39 -16.67
N PRO A 7 7.71 -14.43 -17.80
CA PRO A 7 7.43 -15.39 -18.87
C PRO A 7 7.64 -16.85 -18.47
N ILE A 8 8.63 -17.11 -17.62
CA ILE A 8 8.98 -18.47 -17.17
C ILE A 8 8.07 -18.90 -16.02
N LEU A 9 7.74 -17.96 -15.12
CA LEU A 9 6.98 -18.25 -13.90
C LEU A 9 5.47 -18.17 -14.10
N ALA A 10 4.97 -17.42 -15.07
CA ALA A 10 3.53 -17.22 -15.29
C ALA A 10 2.73 -18.52 -15.52
N PRO A 11 3.25 -19.55 -16.22
CA PRO A 11 2.54 -20.82 -16.35
C PRO A 11 2.42 -21.61 -15.03
N PHE A 12 3.25 -21.30 -14.03
CA PHE A 12 3.36 -22.05 -12.78
C PHE A 12 2.95 -21.25 -11.54
N THR A 13 2.61 -19.98 -11.70
CA THR A 13 2.26 -19.09 -10.60
C THR A 13 0.97 -18.35 -10.89
N THR A 14 0.21 -18.04 -9.84
CA THR A 14 -0.97 -17.20 -9.93
C THR A 14 -0.82 -16.13 -8.87
N ILE A 15 -0.89 -14.86 -9.28
CA ILE A 15 -0.88 -13.73 -8.37
C ILE A 15 -2.29 -13.62 -7.81
N THR A 16 -2.47 -13.97 -6.54
CA THR A 16 -3.77 -13.91 -5.86
C THR A 16 -4.03 -12.52 -5.30
N ASN A 17 -3.03 -11.93 -4.66
CA ASN A 17 -3.12 -10.60 -4.06
C ASN A 17 -1.82 -9.83 -4.23
N MET A 18 -1.94 -8.51 -4.36
CA MET A 18 -0.82 -7.58 -4.26
C MET A 18 -1.07 -6.67 -3.06
N ILE A 19 -0.12 -6.68 -2.12
CA ILE A 19 -0.24 -5.96 -0.85
C ILE A 19 0.69 -4.75 -0.89
N GLY A 20 0.11 -3.57 -0.81
CA GLY A 20 0.83 -2.31 -0.67
C GLY A 20 1.00 -1.96 0.80
N VAL A 21 2.24 -1.86 1.28
CA VAL A 21 2.51 -1.39 2.64
C VAL A 21 2.82 0.09 2.62
N ILE A 22 2.00 0.88 3.30
CA ILE A 22 2.09 2.34 3.34
C ILE A 22 2.58 2.75 4.72
N ASP A 23 3.70 3.44 4.78
CA ASP A 23 4.15 4.09 6.01
C ASP A 23 3.40 5.41 6.19
N GLU A 24 2.64 5.53 7.28
CA GLU A 24 1.80 6.69 7.56
C GLU A 24 2.61 8.00 7.66
N SER A 25 3.80 7.93 8.27
CA SER A 25 4.71 9.07 8.39
C SER A 25 5.34 9.49 7.06
N MET A 26 5.56 8.53 6.15
CA MET A 26 6.01 8.81 4.78
C MET A 26 4.92 9.51 3.99
N TYR A 27 3.68 9.02 4.05
CA TYR A 27 2.57 9.59 3.29
C TYR A 27 2.29 11.04 3.65
N LYS A 28 2.40 11.41 4.93
CA LYS A 28 2.31 12.80 5.39
C LYS A 28 3.23 13.73 4.60
N ASN A 29 4.39 13.22 4.20
CA ASN A 29 5.41 13.94 3.45
C ASN A 29 5.38 13.66 1.95
N ILE A 30 4.37 12.94 1.42
CA ILE A 30 4.38 12.50 0.02
C ILE A 30 4.58 13.65 -0.97
N LYS A 31 3.98 14.81 -0.67
CA LYS A 31 4.05 16.02 -1.51
C LYS A 31 5.42 16.68 -1.55
N SER A 32 6.30 16.41 -0.59
CA SER A 32 7.66 16.96 -0.55
C SER A 32 8.67 16.13 -1.35
N PHE A 33 8.35 14.89 -1.71
CA PHE A 33 9.21 14.07 -2.55
C PHE A 33 9.23 14.56 -4.01
N PRO A 34 10.25 14.19 -4.81
CA PRO A 34 10.25 14.43 -6.25
C PRO A 34 9.01 13.86 -6.94
N LYS A 35 8.59 14.47 -8.05
CA LYS A 35 7.37 14.09 -8.78
C LYS A 35 7.39 12.65 -9.27
N ASP A 36 8.55 12.15 -9.65
CA ASP A 36 8.69 10.77 -10.12
C ASP A 36 8.44 9.77 -8.96
N ILE A 37 8.89 10.09 -7.75
CA ILE A 37 8.64 9.28 -6.56
C ILE A 37 7.17 9.33 -6.15
N GLN A 38 6.53 10.50 -6.25
CA GLN A 38 5.08 10.63 -6.06
C GLN A 38 4.32 9.77 -7.07
N GLY A 39 4.69 9.87 -8.36
CA GLY A 39 4.08 9.09 -9.44
C GLY A 39 4.19 7.59 -9.20
N LEU A 40 5.39 7.12 -8.86
CA LEU A 40 5.64 5.71 -8.53
C LEU A 40 4.78 5.21 -7.37
N PHE A 41 4.60 6.03 -6.33
CA PHE A 41 3.74 5.68 -5.20
C PHE A 41 2.29 5.43 -5.67
N TYR A 42 1.71 6.35 -6.43
CA TYR A 42 0.33 6.20 -6.90
C TYR A 42 0.17 5.09 -7.94
N GLU A 43 1.14 4.91 -8.84
CA GLU A 43 1.20 3.78 -9.79
C GLU A 43 1.17 2.44 -9.05
N GLN A 44 1.95 2.29 -7.99
CA GLN A 44 1.98 1.05 -7.20
C GLN A 44 0.65 0.77 -6.50
N LEU A 45 -0.01 1.80 -5.97
CA LEU A 45 -1.34 1.65 -5.35
C LEU A 45 -2.38 1.10 -6.33
N ALA A 46 -2.31 1.47 -7.60
CA ALA A 46 -3.27 1.03 -8.62
C ALA A 46 -3.32 -0.50 -8.80
N TYR A 47 -2.21 -1.19 -8.51
CA TYR A 47 -2.11 -2.65 -8.64
C TYR A 47 -2.41 -3.41 -7.35
N CYS A 48 -2.53 -2.73 -6.21
CA CYS A 48 -2.72 -3.38 -4.92
C CYS A 48 -4.20 -3.75 -4.71
N SER A 49 -4.44 -4.99 -4.29
CA SER A 49 -5.75 -5.47 -3.82
C SER A 49 -5.94 -5.25 -2.32
N VAL A 50 -4.84 -5.14 -1.57
CA VAL A 50 -4.83 -4.85 -0.13
C VAL A 50 -3.86 -3.70 0.13
N LEU A 51 -4.27 -2.73 0.93
CA LEU A 51 -3.43 -1.63 1.40
C LEU A 51 -3.29 -1.72 2.92
N PHE A 52 -2.07 -1.95 3.39
CA PHE A 52 -1.75 -2.01 4.80
C PHE A 52 -1.06 -0.72 5.24
N VAL A 53 -1.76 0.11 6.00
CA VAL A 53 -1.23 1.35 6.58
C VAL A 53 -0.55 1.03 7.90
N ASN A 54 0.77 1.18 7.94
CA ASN A 54 1.60 0.88 9.08
C ASN A 54 2.02 2.14 9.85
N LYS A 55 2.37 1.96 11.12
CA LYS A 55 2.84 3.00 12.06
C LYS A 55 1.79 4.05 12.42
N ILE A 56 0.50 3.67 12.45
CA ILE A 56 -0.57 4.60 12.85
C ILE A 56 -0.39 5.14 14.28
N ASP A 57 0.38 4.44 15.12
CA ASP A 57 0.74 4.85 16.48
C ASP A 57 1.75 6.01 16.54
N SER A 58 2.43 6.29 15.42
CA SER A 58 3.41 7.38 15.33
C SER A 58 2.79 8.73 14.96
N ALA A 59 1.48 8.78 14.75
CA ALA A 59 0.78 9.99 14.35
C ALA A 59 -0.54 10.18 15.09
N ASP A 60 -1.07 11.39 14.97
CA ASP A 60 -2.35 11.74 15.53
C ASP A 60 -3.51 11.17 14.69
N VAL A 61 -4.65 11.00 15.35
CA VAL A 61 -5.87 10.42 14.77
C VAL A 61 -6.34 11.20 13.53
N GLU A 62 -6.14 12.51 13.47
CA GLU A 62 -6.59 13.33 12.34
C GLU A 62 -5.73 13.07 11.10
N THR A 63 -4.41 12.98 11.25
CA THR A 63 -3.47 12.62 10.18
C THR A 63 -3.81 11.24 9.61
N THR A 64 -3.97 10.23 10.47
CA THR A 64 -4.32 8.88 10.03
C THR A 64 -5.70 8.84 9.36
N SER A 65 -6.70 9.52 9.92
CA SER A 65 -8.05 9.59 9.34
C SER A 65 -8.04 10.22 7.94
N LYS A 66 -7.21 11.25 7.74
CA LYS A 66 -7.05 11.90 6.44
C LYS A 66 -6.41 10.95 5.42
N LEU A 67 -5.33 10.26 5.80
CA LEU A 67 -4.71 9.26 4.95
C LEU A 67 -5.71 8.19 4.51
N LEU A 68 -6.49 7.64 5.45
CA LEU A 68 -7.47 6.60 5.11
C LEU A 68 -8.51 7.10 4.12
N LYS A 69 -9.06 8.32 4.31
CA LYS A 69 -9.98 8.93 3.35
C LYS A 69 -9.34 9.15 1.98
N ASP A 70 -8.10 9.61 1.95
CA ASP A 70 -7.39 9.81 0.69
C ASP A 70 -7.21 8.46 -0.04
N LEU A 71 -6.88 7.39 0.68
CA LEU A 71 -6.75 6.04 0.10
C LEU A 71 -8.09 5.47 -0.39
N GLU A 72 -9.18 5.68 0.34
CA GLU A 72 -10.54 5.29 -0.08
C GLU A 72 -10.93 5.97 -1.40
N VAL A 73 -10.51 7.22 -1.62
CA VAL A 73 -10.75 7.95 -2.88
C VAL A 73 -9.82 7.45 -4.00
N ILE A 74 -8.54 7.20 -3.68
CA ILE A 74 -7.53 6.78 -4.67
C ILE A 74 -7.80 5.36 -5.16
N LYS A 75 -8.14 4.45 -4.25
CA LYS A 75 -8.34 3.02 -4.53
C LYS A 75 -9.51 2.46 -3.72
N PRO A 76 -10.76 2.73 -4.14
CA PRO A 76 -11.95 2.34 -3.38
C PRO A 76 -12.17 0.82 -3.32
N GLU A 77 -11.60 0.05 -4.25
CA GLU A 77 -11.76 -1.41 -4.27
C GLU A 77 -10.72 -2.16 -3.42
N ALA A 78 -9.72 -1.47 -2.87
CA ALA A 78 -8.72 -2.12 -2.04
C ALA A 78 -9.26 -2.39 -0.63
N ASP A 79 -8.88 -3.53 -0.08
CA ASP A 79 -9.08 -3.81 1.35
C ASP A 79 -8.03 -3.02 2.17
N ILE A 80 -8.49 -2.02 2.93
CA ILE A 80 -7.62 -1.14 3.71
C ILE A 80 -7.56 -1.64 5.15
N GLN A 81 -6.36 -1.93 5.60
CA GLN A 81 -6.07 -2.41 6.95
C GLN A 81 -5.03 -1.51 7.60
N VAL A 82 -5.04 -1.49 8.93
CA VAL A 82 -4.14 -0.64 9.72
C VAL A 82 -3.36 -1.45 10.75
N GLY A 83 -2.12 -1.03 11.00
CA GLY A 83 -1.26 -1.66 11.97
C GLY A 83 -0.32 -0.68 12.66
N MET A 84 0.12 -1.09 13.83
CA MET A 84 1.09 -0.36 14.64
C MET A 84 2.52 -0.85 14.38
N HIS A 85 3.50 -0.05 14.77
CA HIS A 85 4.92 -0.41 14.71
C HIS A 85 5.18 -1.85 15.23
N VAL A 86 6.09 -2.56 14.55
CA VAL A 86 6.55 -3.94 14.89
C VAL A 86 5.56 -5.08 14.59
N SER A 87 4.32 -4.82 14.18
CA SER A 87 3.36 -5.89 13.88
C SER A 87 2.72 -5.74 12.49
N VAL A 88 3.01 -6.71 11.61
CA VAL A 88 2.24 -6.93 10.38
C VAL A 88 1.65 -8.32 10.46
N THR A 89 0.36 -8.40 10.76
CA THR A 89 -0.40 -9.66 10.62
C THR A 89 -1.15 -9.56 9.31
N LEU A 90 -0.67 -10.28 8.28
CA LEU A 90 -1.35 -10.34 7.00
C LEU A 90 -2.57 -11.28 7.13
N PRO A 91 -3.81 -10.80 6.98
CA PRO A 91 -4.98 -11.66 7.02
C PRO A 91 -5.18 -12.26 5.63
N ILE A 92 -4.24 -13.10 5.21
CA ILE A 92 -4.42 -13.90 4.01
C ILE A 92 -4.73 -15.30 4.51
N SER A 93 -6.02 -15.65 4.53
CA SER A 93 -6.42 -17.04 4.59
C SER A 93 -6.02 -17.68 3.25
N VAL A 94 -5.02 -18.55 3.30
CA VAL A 94 -4.59 -19.39 2.16
C VAL A 94 -5.53 -20.58 2.05
#